data_AF-A0A2S5CG04-F1
#
_entry.id   AF-A0A2S5CG04-F1
#
_cell.length_a   1.000
_cell.length_b   1.000
_cell.length_c   1.000
_cell.angle_alpha   90.00
_cell.angle_beta   90.00
_cell.angle_gamma   90.00
#
_symmetry.space_group_name_H-M   'P 1'
#
loop_
_entity.id
_entity.type
_entity.pdbx_description
1 polymer ?
#
loop_
_entity_poly.entity_id
_entity_poly.type
_entity_poly.pdbx_seq_one_letter_code
_entity_poly.pdbx_strand_id
1 'polypeptide(L)'
;MSSDKETYQNIDDVSTDAIESKLQAIAETLRLPQARATSRYASLERRLGELLLSEQRELNQYRDALKRLRREFGRVSDVAWAELLQERSVLLPEQSLAFSSAVSFLCEISITIAQNPNQREKLLESWRNDYSSPYVFRRIVARRMLQMERPNDKEIRQLAVRGREDDLYKDIIERLLTFPDAFVAYVEELCEFIVRICEERDTGDGKRGDPLVQWLNGKAGELAAMIHKAQHHGEPEPFFILYRSYEQNYYNVAARGLLLNCICHLRDPVVPILGQIFRRSPSEPPLRALSQLAGHYRSGAAFDQLLELARDMAQPNTLALLGYAIEDTYQKLRNGNTRPAQLDRVRTELKTLFAGYPILESIQPKLAKLLMESATRTPDEMARSIADNSADQIERQNFRHCSHIAPPLMRIITNHDEPVDKRVNAVRFLPKLFNHRTRFQQARTLFEIYKSSRQEPLKFREALFDALAGCGASRIGQELKTYLEQQRIDEPELENIIRSHWNTLFEDEMYELPEFFEPDDHR
;
A
#
# COMPACT_ATOMS: atom_id res chain seq x y z
N MET A 1 50.13 -13.99 -75.42
CA MET A 1 48.83 -14.38 -74.85
C MET A 1 48.76 -13.71 -73.48
N SER A 2 48.44 -12.41 -73.40
CA SER A 2 47.10 -11.81 -73.20
C SER A 2 46.31 -12.58 -72.15
N SER A 3 46.30 -12.18 -70.87
CA SER A 3 45.51 -11.10 -70.23
C SER A 3 44.07 -11.52 -69.96
N ASP A 4 43.77 -11.84 -68.70
CA ASP A 4 42.43 -11.71 -68.12
C ASP A 4 42.58 -11.10 -66.72
N LYS A 5 42.77 -9.77 -66.72
CA LYS A 5 42.24 -8.91 -65.68
C LYS A 5 40.81 -8.61 -66.10
N GLU A 6 39.86 -8.72 -65.16
CA GLU A 6 38.57 -8.00 -65.06
C GLU A 6 37.42 -8.92 -64.65
N THR A 7 37.18 -9.04 -63.33
CA THR A 7 35.80 -9.00 -62.78
C THR A 7 35.83 -8.70 -61.27
N TYR A 8 36.28 -7.51 -60.90
CA TYR A 8 35.94 -6.89 -59.61
C TYR A 8 35.51 -5.45 -59.92
N GLN A 9 34.29 -5.31 -60.42
CA GLN A 9 33.60 -4.03 -60.48
C GLN A 9 32.13 -4.25 -60.09
N ASN A 10 31.64 -3.34 -59.25
CA ASN A 10 30.26 -3.16 -58.77
C ASN A 10 29.83 -3.98 -57.54
N ILE A 11 30.36 -3.57 -56.37
CA ILE A 11 29.61 -3.62 -55.10
C ILE A 11 29.48 -2.16 -54.59
N ASP A 12 28.96 -1.28 -55.44
CA ASP A 12 28.66 0.12 -55.06
C ASP A 12 27.17 0.47 -55.26
N ASP A 13 26.30 -0.54 -55.42
CA ASP A 13 24.87 -0.32 -55.68
C ASP A 13 23.95 -1.30 -54.92
N VAL A 14 24.31 -1.64 -53.67
CA VAL A 14 23.29 -2.14 -52.74
C VAL A 14 22.48 -0.92 -52.30
N SER A 15 21.43 -0.63 -53.06
CA SER A 15 20.43 0.40 -52.76
C SER A 15 20.09 0.37 -51.27
N THR A 16 20.34 1.49 -50.59
CA THR A 16 20.01 1.74 -49.18
C THR A 16 18.57 1.36 -48.85
N ASP A 17 17.66 1.51 -49.81
CA ASP A 17 16.24 1.19 -49.67
C ASP A 17 16.02 -0.32 -49.46
N ALA A 18 16.88 -1.17 -50.04
CA ALA A 18 16.78 -2.63 -49.89
C ALA A 18 17.24 -3.11 -48.50
N ILE A 19 18.17 -2.40 -47.87
CA ILE A 19 18.61 -2.67 -46.49
C ILE A 19 17.54 -2.16 -45.51
N GLU A 20 17.01 -0.96 -45.76
CA GLU A 20 15.99 -0.32 -44.93
C GLU A 20 14.68 -1.12 -44.93
N SER A 21 14.24 -1.59 -46.10
CA SER A 21 13.07 -2.47 -46.23
C SER A 21 13.23 -3.81 -45.49
N LYS A 22 14.42 -4.41 -45.51
CA LYS A 22 14.70 -5.64 -44.76
C LYS A 22 14.72 -5.42 -43.25
N LEU A 23 15.30 -4.30 -42.78
CA LEU A 23 15.31 -3.92 -41.37
C LEU A 23 13.90 -3.63 -40.85
N GLN A 24 13.06 -2.98 -41.67
CA GLN A 24 11.67 -2.68 -41.33
C GLN A 24 10.81 -3.96 -41.24
N ALA A 25 10.99 -4.89 -42.18
CA ALA A 25 10.33 -6.20 -42.13
C ALA A 25 10.74 -7.03 -40.89
N ILE A 26 12.01 -6.99 -40.50
CA ILE A 26 12.49 -7.64 -39.27
C ILE A 26 11.87 -6.98 -38.03
N ALA A 27 11.80 -5.65 -37.99
CA ALA A 27 11.21 -4.91 -36.87
C ALA A 27 9.71 -5.16 -36.70
N GLU A 28 8.95 -5.25 -37.80
CA GLU A 28 7.53 -5.61 -37.80
C GLU A 28 7.31 -7.05 -37.31
N THR A 29 8.16 -7.98 -37.75
CA THR A 29 8.10 -9.40 -37.35
C THR A 29 8.38 -9.57 -35.85
N LEU A 30 9.25 -8.74 -35.27
CA LEU A 30 9.65 -8.79 -33.85
C LEU A 30 8.73 -8.00 -32.91
N ARG A 31 7.68 -7.33 -33.41
CA ARG A 31 6.82 -6.41 -32.63
C ARG A 31 7.63 -5.41 -31.79
N LEU A 32 8.80 -5.00 -32.30
CA LEU A 32 9.51 -3.88 -31.71
C LEU A 32 8.59 -2.65 -31.81
N PRO A 33 8.60 -1.73 -30.83
CA PRO A 33 7.96 -0.45 -31.01
C PRO A 33 8.43 0.06 -32.37
N GLN A 34 7.48 0.28 -33.30
CA GLN A 34 7.78 0.80 -34.62
C GLN A 34 8.84 1.88 -34.44
N ALA A 35 9.93 1.82 -35.20
CA ALA A 35 10.94 2.86 -35.27
C ALA A 35 10.27 4.16 -35.76
N ARG A 36 9.45 4.79 -34.91
CA ARG A 36 8.87 6.11 -35.06
C ARG A 36 9.95 7.09 -34.66
N ALA A 37 11.05 7.04 -35.38
CA ALA A 37 12.11 8.03 -35.33
C ALA A 37 12.73 8.08 -36.73
N THR A 38 12.01 8.60 -37.71
CA THR A 38 12.68 9.50 -38.66
C THR A 38 13.20 10.68 -37.81
N SER A 39 14.44 10.54 -37.32
CA SER A 39 15.01 11.38 -36.27
C SER A 39 15.47 12.74 -36.79
N ARG A 40 15.31 13.75 -35.94
CA ARG A 40 15.87 15.11 -36.03
C ARG A 40 17.41 15.13 -36.25
N TYR A 41 18.09 13.97 -36.12
CA TYR A 41 19.54 13.78 -36.24
C TYR A 41 19.95 12.57 -37.09
N ALA A 42 19.36 12.38 -38.28
CA ALA A 42 19.62 11.24 -39.18
C ALA A 42 21.11 10.93 -39.46
N SER A 43 21.95 11.96 -39.62
CA SER A 43 23.39 11.78 -39.86
C SER A 43 24.14 11.14 -38.67
N LEU A 44 23.71 11.47 -37.44
CA LEU A 44 24.27 10.89 -36.22
C LEU A 44 23.84 9.44 -36.11
N GLU A 45 22.55 9.19 -36.28
CA GLU A 45 21.94 7.88 -36.19
C GLU A 45 22.60 6.87 -37.15
N ARG A 46 22.83 7.27 -38.39
CA ARG A 46 23.52 6.44 -39.39
C ARG A 46 24.94 6.09 -38.94
N ARG A 47 25.74 7.08 -38.57
CA ARG A 47 27.13 6.87 -38.13
C ARG A 47 27.22 6.06 -36.84
N LEU A 48 26.24 6.20 -35.95
CA LEU A 48 26.15 5.39 -34.75
C LEU A 48 25.87 3.92 -35.11
N GLY A 49 24.92 3.67 -36.00
CA GLY A 49 24.63 2.33 -36.52
C GLY A 49 25.85 1.69 -37.19
N GLU A 50 26.53 2.41 -38.08
CA GLU A 50 27.78 1.98 -38.73
C GLU A 50 28.85 1.61 -37.70
N LEU A 51 29.03 2.46 -36.68
CA LEU A 51 30.01 2.20 -35.63
C LEU A 51 29.66 0.94 -34.82
N LEU A 52 28.40 0.77 -34.42
CA LEU A 52 27.96 -0.37 -33.62
C LEU A 52 28.03 -1.70 -34.39
N LEU A 53 27.90 -1.67 -35.72
CA LEU A 53 28.05 -2.82 -36.61
C LEU A 53 29.49 -3.09 -37.06
N SER A 54 30.39 -2.11 -36.93
CA SER A 54 31.79 -2.29 -37.31
C SER A 54 32.46 -3.39 -36.46
N GLU A 55 33.33 -4.21 -37.02
CA GLU A 55 34.08 -5.24 -36.26
C GLU A 55 35.36 -4.65 -35.65
N GLN A 56 35.27 -4.01 -34.47
CA GLN A 56 36.48 -3.60 -33.76
C GLN A 56 37.03 -4.76 -32.92
N ARG A 57 38.36 -4.88 -32.87
CA ARG A 57 39.03 -5.99 -32.18
C ARG A 57 39.21 -5.76 -30.67
N GLU A 58 39.09 -4.50 -30.21
CA GLU A 58 39.32 -4.14 -28.81
C GLU A 58 38.21 -3.24 -28.26
N LEU A 59 37.89 -3.41 -26.97
CA LEU A 59 36.86 -2.65 -26.27
C LEU A 59 37.13 -1.13 -26.27
N ASN A 60 38.39 -0.74 -26.08
CA ASN A 60 38.79 0.66 -26.01
C ASN A 60 38.57 1.39 -27.35
N GLN A 61 38.70 0.68 -28.48
CA GLN A 61 38.53 1.26 -29.82
C GLN A 61 37.08 1.72 -30.04
N TYR A 62 36.09 0.94 -29.61
CA TYR A 62 34.68 1.36 -29.64
C TYR A 62 34.41 2.55 -28.73
N ARG A 63 34.92 2.52 -27.49
CA ARG A 63 34.70 3.61 -26.52
C ARG A 63 35.27 4.94 -27.04
N ASP A 64 36.47 4.91 -27.61
CA ASP A 64 37.10 6.09 -28.19
C ASP A 64 36.41 6.56 -29.48
N ALA A 65 35.90 5.64 -30.29
CA ALA A 65 35.09 5.97 -31.45
C ALA A 65 33.75 6.63 -31.06
N LEU A 66 33.06 6.13 -30.04
CA LEU A 66 31.84 6.75 -29.49
C LEU A 66 32.12 8.15 -28.95
N LYS A 67 33.22 8.34 -28.21
CA LYS A 67 33.65 9.65 -27.73
C LYS A 67 34.00 10.62 -28.86
N ARG A 68 34.67 10.15 -29.91
CA ARG A 68 34.95 10.96 -31.12
C ARG A 68 33.66 11.36 -31.82
N LEU A 69 32.73 10.43 -31.99
CA LEU A 69 31.43 10.69 -32.61
C LEU A 69 30.62 11.71 -31.80
N ARG A 70 30.63 11.62 -30.46
CA ARG A 70 30.01 12.64 -29.59
C ARG A 70 30.62 14.02 -29.76
N ARG A 71 31.95 14.13 -29.92
CA ARG A 71 32.61 15.42 -30.19
C ARG A 71 32.22 15.99 -31.55
N GLU A 72 32.15 15.16 -32.58
CA GLU A 72 31.73 15.57 -33.92
C GLU A 72 30.30 16.11 -33.92
N PHE A 73 29.41 15.46 -33.15
CA PHE A 73 28.01 15.87 -32.98
C PHE A 73 27.79 16.66 -31.68
N GLY A 74 28.76 17.49 -31.25
CA GLY A 74 28.72 18.20 -29.96
C GLY A 74 27.57 19.21 -29.77
N ARG A 75 26.75 19.45 -30.79
CA ARG A 75 25.51 20.26 -30.71
C ARG A 75 24.28 19.44 -30.32
N VAL A 76 24.36 18.12 -30.35
CA VAL A 76 23.27 17.21 -29.96
C VAL A 76 23.28 17.08 -28.44
N SER A 77 22.12 17.21 -27.81
CA SER A 77 22.02 17.11 -26.36
C SER A 77 22.35 15.69 -25.89
N ASP A 78 22.88 15.58 -24.67
CA ASP A 78 23.17 14.29 -24.06
C ASP A 78 21.91 13.41 -23.91
N VAL A 79 20.75 14.02 -23.68
CA VAL A 79 19.44 13.32 -23.65
C VAL A 79 19.16 12.64 -25.00
N ALA A 80 19.28 13.37 -26.11
CA ALA A 80 19.06 12.80 -27.44
C ALA A 80 20.09 11.70 -27.78
N TRP A 81 21.33 11.86 -27.32
CA TRP A 81 22.35 10.83 -27.42
C TRP A 81 21.99 9.56 -26.65
N ALA A 82 21.48 9.69 -25.42
CA ALA A 82 21.06 8.57 -24.60
C ALA A 82 19.89 7.80 -25.23
N GLU A 83 18.87 8.51 -25.72
CA GLU A 83 17.71 7.93 -26.42
C GLU A 83 18.14 7.15 -27.66
N LEU A 84 18.91 7.78 -28.56
CA LEU A 84 19.38 7.14 -29.80
C LEU A 84 20.23 5.90 -29.52
N LEU A 85 21.11 5.98 -28.52
CA LEU A 85 21.98 4.85 -28.18
C LEU A 85 21.17 3.70 -27.55
N GLN A 86 20.18 3.99 -26.70
CA GLN A 86 19.30 2.96 -26.15
C GLN A 86 18.47 2.26 -27.24
N GLU A 87 17.95 3.00 -28.20
CA GLU A 87 17.19 2.42 -29.32
C GLU A 87 18.05 1.53 -30.21
N ARG A 88 19.23 2.02 -30.59
CA ARG A 88 20.10 1.32 -31.55
C ARG A 88 20.87 0.15 -30.92
N SER A 89 21.11 0.20 -29.61
CA SER A 89 21.86 -0.85 -28.91
C SER A 89 20.99 -1.97 -28.36
N VAL A 90 19.66 -1.85 -28.45
CA VAL A 90 18.72 -2.80 -27.83
C VAL A 90 18.86 -4.24 -28.38
N LEU A 91 19.33 -4.38 -29.62
CA LEU A 91 19.51 -5.66 -30.32
C LEU A 91 20.97 -6.13 -30.35
N LEU A 92 21.90 -5.42 -29.71
CA LEU A 92 23.30 -5.86 -29.69
C LEU A 92 23.44 -7.16 -28.90
N PRO A 93 24.24 -8.14 -29.37
CA PRO A 93 24.53 -9.34 -28.61
C PRO A 93 25.25 -8.99 -27.31
N GLU A 94 24.79 -9.51 -26.17
CA GLU A 94 25.35 -9.22 -24.83
C GLU A 94 26.86 -9.49 -24.73
N GLN A 95 27.34 -10.51 -25.44
CA GLN A 95 28.74 -10.92 -25.46
C GLN A 95 29.64 -10.02 -26.34
N SER A 96 29.06 -9.10 -27.11
CA SER A 96 29.81 -8.26 -28.04
C SER A 96 30.55 -7.11 -27.33
N LEU A 97 31.71 -6.73 -27.88
CA LEU A 97 32.46 -5.56 -27.42
C LEU A 97 31.67 -4.25 -27.63
N ALA A 98 30.91 -4.16 -28.72
CA ALA A 98 30.02 -3.05 -29.01
C ALA A 98 28.97 -2.88 -27.90
N PHE A 99 28.34 -3.97 -27.45
CA PHE A 99 27.38 -3.96 -26.34
C PHE A 99 28.02 -3.39 -25.06
N SER A 100 29.16 -3.95 -24.65
CA SER A 100 29.83 -3.53 -23.41
C SER A 100 30.27 -2.05 -23.44
N SER A 101 30.78 -1.60 -24.59
CA SER A 101 31.18 -0.20 -24.80
C SER A 101 29.98 0.75 -24.83
N ALA A 102 28.90 0.37 -25.50
CA ALA A 102 27.67 1.16 -25.55
C ALA A 102 27.03 1.29 -24.17
N VAL A 103 26.98 0.22 -23.36
CA VAL A 103 26.54 0.29 -21.95
C VAL A 103 27.40 1.26 -21.16
N SER A 104 28.73 1.12 -21.22
CA SER A 104 29.66 2.00 -20.47
C SER A 104 29.49 3.46 -20.87
N PHE A 105 29.37 3.74 -22.16
CA PHE A 105 29.24 5.09 -22.67
C PHE A 105 27.88 5.70 -22.34
N LEU A 106 26.81 4.91 -22.40
CA LEU A 106 25.48 5.34 -21.98
C LEU A 106 25.46 5.67 -20.48
N CYS A 107 26.09 4.86 -19.63
CA CYS A 107 26.22 5.17 -18.20
C CYS A 107 26.94 6.52 -17.99
N GLU A 108 28.03 6.81 -18.72
CA GLU A 108 28.75 8.09 -18.64
C GLU A 108 27.86 9.29 -19.03
N ILE A 109 27.09 9.15 -20.11
CA ILE A 109 26.15 10.18 -20.57
C ILE A 109 25.04 10.37 -19.54
N SER A 110 24.46 9.28 -19.04
CA SER A 110 23.40 9.29 -18.04
C SER A 110 23.83 9.98 -16.73
N ILE A 111 25.09 9.80 -16.28
CA ILE A 111 25.65 10.55 -15.14
C ILE A 111 25.66 12.05 -15.45
N THR A 112 26.05 12.43 -16.67
CA THR A 112 26.13 13.84 -17.07
C THR A 112 24.73 14.47 -17.09
N ILE A 113 23.73 13.77 -17.63
CA ILE A 113 22.34 14.25 -17.64
C ILE A 113 21.79 14.36 -16.21
N ALA A 114 22.10 13.40 -15.34
CA ALA A 114 21.65 13.38 -13.95
C ALA A 114 22.22 14.53 -13.10
N GLN A 115 23.24 15.26 -13.58
CA GLN A 115 23.69 16.51 -12.93
C GLN A 115 22.62 17.61 -12.96
N ASN A 116 21.64 17.51 -13.86
CA ASN A 116 20.48 18.40 -13.88
C ASN A 116 19.31 17.78 -13.08
N PRO A 117 18.86 18.41 -11.98
CA PRO A 117 17.80 17.86 -11.12
C PRO A 117 16.50 17.50 -11.87
N ASN A 118 16.05 18.34 -12.79
CA ASN A 118 14.80 18.14 -13.53
C ASN A 118 14.87 16.95 -14.51
N GLN A 119 16.08 16.57 -14.94
CA GLN A 119 16.29 15.42 -15.83
C GLN A 119 16.61 14.16 -15.03
N ARG A 120 17.24 14.29 -13.85
CA ARG A 120 17.54 13.17 -12.96
C ARG A 120 16.27 12.42 -12.56
N GLU A 121 15.21 13.11 -12.17
CA GLU A 121 13.96 12.47 -11.75
C GLU A 121 13.32 11.63 -12.87
N LYS A 122 13.25 12.19 -14.09
CA LYS A 122 12.75 11.48 -15.28
C LYS A 122 13.62 10.27 -15.65
N LEU A 123 14.94 10.40 -15.50
CA LEU A 123 15.87 9.30 -15.73
C LEU A 123 15.73 8.20 -14.68
N LEU A 124 15.55 8.55 -13.40
CA LEU A 124 15.33 7.59 -12.33
C LEU A 124 14.06 6.79 -12.55
N GLU A 125 12.96 7.45 -12.94
CA GLU A 125 11.72 6.78 -13.31
C GLU A 125 11.91 5.82 -14.50
N SER A 126 12.61 6.29 -15.54
CA SER A 126 12.96 5.46 -16.71
C SER A 126 13.79 4.23 -16.32
N TRP A 127 14.83 4.38 -15.49
CA TRP A 127 15.65 3.26 -15.04
C TRP A 127 14.88 2.30 -14.14
N ARG A 128 13.99 2.79 -13.28
CA ARG A 128 13.11 1.93 -12.47
C ARG A 128 12.20 1.08 -13.37
N ASN A 129 11.62 1.67 -14.41
CA ASN A 129 10.81 0.95 -15.39
C ASN A 129 11.64 -0.06 -16.21
N ASP A 130 12.87 0.30 -16.57
CA ASP A 130 13.75 -0.57 -17.35
C ASP A 130 14.44 -1.66 -16.52
N TYR A 131 14.41 -1.61 -15.19
CA TYR A 131 15.07 -2.59 -14.30
C TYR A 131 14.62 -4.04 -14.53
N SER A 132 13.36 -4.22 -14.95
CA SER A 132 12.76 -5.51 -15.33
C SER A 132 12.45 -5.60 -16.82
N SER A 133 13.06 -4.76 -17.66
CA SER A 133 12.82 -4.74 -19.10
C SER A 133 13.12 -6.11 -19.74
N PRO A 134 12.32 -6.56 -20.72
CA PRO A 134 12.64 -7.75 -21.52
C PRO A 134 13.91 -7.56 -22.36
N TYR A 135 14.27 -6.30 -22.64
CA TYR A 135 15.47 -5.96 -23.41
C TYR A 135 16.72 -5.92 -22.51
N VAL A 136 17.66 -6.84 -22.76
CA VAL A 136 18.86 -7.04 -21.94
C VAL A 136 19.69 -5.76 -21.80
N PHE A 137 19.90 -5.02 -22.90
CA PHE A 137 20.69 -3.78 -22.89
C PHE A 137 20.12 -2.74 -21.91
N ARG A 138 18.81 -2.45 -22.01
CA ARG A 138 18.11 -1.49 -21.15
C ARG A 138 18.18 -1.92 -19.69
N ARG A 139 17.90 -3.20 -19.43
CA ARG A 139 17.95 -3.79 -18.10
C ARG A 139 19.34 -3.67 -17.45
N ILE A 140 20.42 -3.93 -18.19
CA ILE A 140 21.79 -3.83 -17.66
C ILE A 140 22.16 -2.38 -17.35
N VAL A 141 21.82 -1.44 -18.24
CA VAL A 141 22.07 -0.01 -18.03
C VAL A 141 21.30 0.48 -16.81
N ALA A 142 20.00 0.22 -16.74
CA ALA A 142 19.16 0.59 -15.61
C ALA A 142 19.70 0.03 -14.28
N ARG A 143 20.10 -1.25 -14.25
CA ARG A 143 20.70 -1.87 -13.06
C ARG A 143 21.99 -1.17 -12.63
N ARG A 144 22.91 -0.88 -13.56
CA ARG A 144 24.17 -0.18 -13.26
C ARG A 144 23.92 1.26 -12.80
N MET A 145 22.99 1.96 -13.43
CA MET A 145 22.67 3.33 -13.09
C MET A 145 22.03 3.42 -11.70
N LEU A 146 21.07 2.54 -11.41
CA LEU A 146 20.48 2.42 -10.08
C LEU A 146 21.53 2.02 -9.04
N GLN A 147 22.50 1.15 -9.35
CA GLN A 147 23.59 0.85 -8.43
C GLN A 147 24.42 2.07 -8.01
N MET A 148 24.53 3.12 -8.82
CA MET A 148 25.22 4.35 -8.44
C MET A 148 24.39 5.25 -7.51
N GLU A 149 23.07 5.05 -7.47
CA GLU A 149 22.19 5.69 -6.49
C GLU A 149 22.27 5.00 -5.13
N ARG A 150 23.01 3.89 -5.01
CA ARG A 150 23.24 3.23 -3.73
C ARG A 150 23.90 4.22 -2.76
N PRO A 151 23.33 4.41 -1.55
CA PRO A 151 23.92 5.32 -0.59
C PRO A 151 25.26 4.78 -0.11
N ASN A 152 26.25 5.67 -0.03
CA ASN A 152 27.60 5.35 0.44
C ASN A 152 27.79 5.71 1.93
N ASP A 153 28.86 5.20 2.56
CA ASP A 153 29.20 5.44 3.97
C ASP A 153 29.14 6.92 4.38
N LYS A 154 29.60 7.83 3.51
CA LYS A 154 29.67 9.26 3.79
C LYS A 154 28.27 9.89 3.83
N GLU A 155 27.37 9.43 2.96
CA GLU A 155 25.96 9.81 2.94
C GLU A 155 25.23 9.26 4.17
N ILE A 156 25.44 7.99 4.50
CA ILE A 156 24.82 7.36 5.69
C ILE A 156 25.23 8.07 6.97
N ARG A 157 26.51 8.45 7.11
CA ARG A 157 26.96 9.28 8.26
C ARG A 157 26.26 10.63 8.35
N GLN A 158 25.65 11.14 7.28
CA GLN A 158 24.83 12.36 7.37
C GLN A 158 23.55 12.12 8.17
N LEU A 159 23.03 10.89 8.22
CA LEU A 159 21.90 10.56 9.09
C LEU A 159 22.25 10.86 10.55
N ALA A 160 23.50 10.65 10.99
CA ALA A 160 23.94 10.94 12.37
C ALA A 160 24.14 12.45 12.68
N VAL A 161 24.16 13.34 11.68
CA VAL A 161 24.34 14.78 11.89
C VAL A 161 23.01 15.44 12.28
N ARG A 162 23.01 16.32 13.28
CA ARG A 162 21.80 17.05 13.72
C ARG A 162 21.53 18.28 12.85
N GLY A 163 20.25 18.66 12.71
CA GLY A 163 19.85 19.92 12.08
C GLY A 163 20.07 20.02 10.56
N ARG A 164 20.21 18.88 9.85
CA ARG A 164 20.19 18.88 8.38
C ARG A 164 18.77 19.09 7.84
N GLU A 165 18.71 19.44 6.57
CA GLU A 165 17.48 19.57 5.79
C GLU A 165 16.77 18.21 5.67
N ASP A 166 15.45 18.22 5.85
CA ASP A 166 14.64 17.00 5.86
C ASP A 166 14.69 16.24 4.53
N ASP A 167 14.82 16.97 3.41
CA ASP A 167 14.87 16.37 2.07
C ASP A 167 16.13 15.54 1.86
N LEU A 168 17.26 15.91 2.51
CA LEU A 168 18.46 15.11 2.50
C LEU A 168 18.24 13.76 3.23
N TYR A 169 17.59 13.77 4.39
CA TYR A 169 17.30 12.54 5.12
C TYR A 169 16.36 11.64 4.33
N LYS A 170 15.28 12.23 3.76
CA LYS A 170 14.31 11.48 2.95
C LYS A 170 15.00 10.81 1.76
N ASP A 171 15.82 11.55 1.01
CA ASP A 171 16.56 11.02 -0.14
C ASP A 171 17.48 9.85 0.23
N ILE A 172 18.23 9.94 1.33
CA ILE A 172 19.09 8.85 1.80
C ILE A 172 18.26 7.61 2.16
N ILE A 173 17.15 7.80 2.87
CA ILE A 173 16.29 6.71 3.35
C ILE A 173 15.55 6.04 2.18
N GLU A 174 15.03 6.80 1.22
CA GLU A 174 14.39 6.25 0.03
C GLU A 174 15.36 5.40 -0.80
N ARG A 175 16.62 5.85 -0.92
CA ARG A 175 17.66 5.07 -1.58
C ARG A 175 18.02 3.82 -0.77
N LEU A 176 18.14 3.89 0.56
CA LEU A 176 18.31 2.71 1.42
C LEU A 176 17.18 1.69 1.22
N LEU A 177 15.93 2.15 1.19
CA LEU A 177 14.74 1.31 0.98
C LEU A 177 14.63 0.73 -0.44
N THR A 178 15.43 1.24 -1.39
CA THR A 178 15.50 0.73 -2.76
C THR A 178 16.49 -0.43 -2.92
N PHE A 179 17.58 -0.44 -2.13
CA PHE A 179 18.68 -1.39 -2.27
C PHE A 179 18.76 -2.36 -1.07
N PRO A 180 18.36 -3.64 -1.22
CA PRO A 180 18.33 -4.60 -0.11
C PRO A 180 19.66 -4.80 0.60
N ASP A 181 20.75 -4.88 -0.15
CA ASP A 181 22.09 -5.05 0.38
C ASP A 181 22.61 -3.81 1.11
N ALA A 182 22.26 -2.60 0.65
CA ALA A 182 22.54 -1.37 1.39
C ALA A 182 21.70 -1.28 2.66
N PHE A 183 20.42 -1.66 2.59
CA PHE A 183 19.54 -1.69 3.73
C PHE A 183 20.10 -2.59 4.84
N VAL A 184 20.50 -3.82 4.51
CA VAL A 184 21.09 -4.75 5.50
C VAL A 184 22.35 -4.15 6.13
N ALA A 185 23.21 -3.54 5.33
CA ALA A 185 24.46 -2.95 5.82
C ALA A 185 24.26 -1.76 6.78
N TYR A 186 23.16 -1.01 6.64
CA TYR A 186 22.96 0.26 7.37
C TYR A 186 21.65 0.33 8.17
N VAL A 187 21.04 -0.82 8.47
CA VAL A 187 19.77 -0.88 9.22
C VAL A 187 19.94 -0.39 10.67
N GLU A 188 21.14 -0.55 11.24
CA GLU A 188 21.47 -0.07 12.57
C GLU A 188 21.47 1.47 12.62
N GLU A 189 22.20 2.13 11.73
CA GLU A 189 22.24 3.58 11.61
C GLU A 189 20.85 4.17 11.31
N LEU A 190 20.03 3.45 10.53
CA LEU A 190 18.65 3.85 10.28
C LEU A 190 17.79 3.79 11.54
N CYS A 191 17.94 2.74 12.36
CA CYS A 191 17.22 2.64 13.63
C CYS A 191 17.68 3.72 14.62
N GLU A 192 18.98 3.99 14.71
CA GLU A 192 19.53 5.08 15.52
C GLU A 192 18.99 6.45 15.08
N PHE A 193 18.94 6.68 13.77
CA PHE A 193 18.36 7.89 13.19
C PHE A 193 16.88 8.07 13.56
N ILE A 194 16.08 7.01 13.43
CA ILE A 194 14.65 7.01 13.78
C ILE A 194 14.46 7.42 15.25
N VAL A 195 15.20 6.77 16.16
CA VAL A 195 15.13 7.06 17.61
C VAL A 195 15.47 8.52 17.87
N ARG A 196 16.59 8.99 17.31
CA ARG A 196 17.07 10.36 17.51
C ARG A 196 16.08 11.40 16.98
N ILE A 197 15.53 11.22 15.78
CA ILE A 197 14.55 12.16 15.22
C ILE A 197 13.27 12.21 16.06
N CYS A 198 12.83 11.06 16.58
CA CYS A 198 11.71 11.01 17.51
C CYS A 198 12.00 11.79 18.80
N GLU A 199 13.22 11.70 19.35
CA GLU A 199 13.64 12.46 20.53
C GLU A 199 13.78 13.96 20.30
N GLU A 200 14.30 14.35 19.13
CA GLU A 200 14.57 15.76 18.80
C GLU A 200 13.30 16.53 18.44
N ARG A 201 12.29 15.86 17.87
CA ARG A 201 11.20 16.53 17.17
C ARG A 201 9.78 16.16 17.64
N ASP A 202 9.60 15.13 18.45
CA ASP A 202 8.27 14.84 19.00
C ASP A 202 8.03 15.66 20.28
N THR A 203 7.29 16.76 20.15
CA THR A 203 6.94 17.66 21.26
C THR A 203 5.82 17.13 22.17
N GLY A 204 5.30 15.91 21.91
CA GLY A 204 4.34 15.24 22.80
C GLY A 204 2.88 15.69 22.66
N ASP A 205 2.55 16.61 21.74
CA ASP A 205 1.21 17.20 21.63
C ASP A 205 0.20 16.43 20.76
N GLY A 206 0.57 15.27 20.22
CA GLY A 206 -0.35 14.23 19.74
C GLY A 206 -1.34 14.59 18.60
N LYS A 207 -1.39 15.83 18.11
CA LYS A 207 -2.39 16.27 17.12
C LYS A 207 -1.83 16.75 15.78
N ARG A 208 -0.53 17.05 15.69
CA ARG A 208 0.23 17.21 14.45
C ARG A 208 1.68 16.82 14.74
N GLY A 209 2.01 15.53 14.58
CA GLY A 209 3.40 15.07 14.71
C GLY A 209 4.29 15.80 13.70
N ASP A 210 5.58 15.94 14.01
CA ASP A 210 6.58 16.48 13.09
C ASP A 210 6.46 15.83 11.68
N PRO A 211 6.49 16.61 10.58
CA PRO A 211 6.30 16.08 9.23
C PRO A 211 7.27 14.96 8.84
N LEU A 212 8.52 15.01 9.33
CA LEU A 212 9.52 13.98 9.07
C LEU A 212 9.18 12.70 9.85
N VAL A 213 8.77 12.83 11.12
CA VAL A 213 8.31 11.68 11.93
C VAL A 213 7.08 11.02 11.30
N GLN A 214 6.11 11.80 10.82
CA GLN A 214 4.94 11.28 10.12
C GLN A 214 5.31 10.57 8.82
N TRP A 215 6.22 11.16 8.03
CA TRP A 215 6.73 10.56 6.81
C TRP A 215 7.43 9.22 7.08
N LEU A 216 8.30 9.16 8.09
CA LEU A 216 8.97 7.91 8.52
C LEU A 216 7.95 6.85 8.95
N ASN A 217 6.90 7.26 9.68
CA ASN A 217 5.84 6.35 10.06
C ASN A 217 5.07 5.80 8.84
N GLY A 218 4.89 6.61 7.80
CA GLY A 218 4.35 6.18 6.50
C GLY A 218 5.25 5.17 5.77
N LYS A 219 6.57 5.17 6.05
CA LYS A 219 7.55 4.23 5.49
C LYS A 219 7.67 2.90 6.25
N ALA A 220 6.93 2.71 7.33
CA ALA A 220 6.99 1.48 8.15
C ALA A 220 6.73 0.19 7.34
N GLY A 221 5.81 0.23 6.36
CA GLY A 221 5.54 -0.90 5.47
C GLY A 221 6.70 -1.21 4.52
N GLU A 222 7.34 -0.19 3.95
CA GLU A 222 8.52 -0.35 3.09
C GLU A 222 9.72 -0.89 3.88
N LEU A 223 9.97 -0.36 5.08
CA LEU A 223 10.97 -0.89 6.01
C LEU A 223 10.76 -2.37 6.31
N ALA A 224 9.53 -2.76 6.66
CA ALA A 224 9.18 -4.15 6.91
C ALA A 224 9.39 -5.05 5.68
N ALA A 225 9.03 -4.57 4.48
CA ALA A 225 9.26 -5.30 3.24
C ALA A 225 10.76 -5.55 2.98
N MET A 226 11.62 -4.60 3.33
CA MET A 226 13.07 -4.74 3.18
C MET A 226 13.68 -5.73 4.18
N ILE A 227 13.22 -5.73 5.43
CA ILE A 227 13.59 -6.74 6.43
C ILE A 227 13.20 -8.13 5.95
N HIS A 228 11.97 -8.29 5.44
CA HIS A 228 11.51 -9.57 4.90
C HIS A 228 12.39 -10.05 3.73
N LYS A 229 12.72 -9.16 2.77
CA LYS A 229 13.64 -9.48 1.66
C LYS A 229 15.02 -9.92 2.16
N ALA A 230 15.58 -9.24 3.15
CA ALA A 230 16.87 -9.58 3.72
C ALA A 230 16.88 -10.98 4.38
N GLN A 231 15.79 -11.34 5.07
CA GLN A 231 15.65 -12.66 5.68
C GLN A 231 15.63 -13.79 4.64
N HIS A 232 15.03 -13.58 3.47
CA HIS A 232 15.05 -14.56 2.37
C HIS A 232 16.45 -14.79 1.77
N HIS A 233 17.38 -13.86 2.01
CA HIS A 233 18.79 -13.99 1.62
C HIS A 233 19.67 -14.61 2.73
N GLY A 234 19.07 -15.09 3.83
CA GLY A 234 19.78 -15.81 4.89
C GLY A 234 20.31 -14.93 6.03
N GLU A 235 19.96 -13.64 6.06
CA GLU A 235 20.39 -12.69 7.09
C GLU A 235 19.25 -12.44 8.10
N PRO A 236 19.19 -13.14 9.26
CA PRO A 236 18.17 -12.90 10.28
C PRO A 236 18.39 -11.57 11.05
N GLU A 237 19.56 -10.95 10.87
CA GLU A 237 20.06 -9.81 11.65
C GLU A 237 19.16 -8.55 11.62
N PRO A 238 18.54 -8.13 10.49
CA PRO A 238 17.80 -6.87 10.44
C PRO A 238 16.58 -6.81 11.35
N PHE A 239 15.87 -7.93 11.52
CA PHE A 239 14.75 -8.00 12.47
C PHE A 239 15.24 -7.83 13.91
N PHE A 240 16.34 -8.48 14.28
CA PHE A 240 16.87 -8.40 15.64
C PHE A 240 17.44 -7.02 15.95
N ILE A 241 18.04 -6.33 14.98
CA ILE A 241 18.47 -4.93 15.13
C ILE A 241 17.24 -4.05 15.41
N LEU A 242 16.20 -4.12 14.58
CA LEU A 242 14.96 -3.36 14.77
C LEU A 242 14.32 -3.66 16.14
N TYR A 243 14.21 -4.94 16.50
CA TYR A 243 13.61 -5.36 17.77
C TYR A 243 14.43 -4.89 18.98
N ARG A 244 15.77 -4.98 18.92
CA ARG A 244 16.66 -4.49 19.97
C ARG A 244 16.52 -2.98 20.16
N SER A 245 16.47 -2.21 19.07
CA SER A 245 16.22 -0.76 19.15
C SER A 245 14.85 -0.46 19.74
N TYR A 246 13.82 -1.24 19.41
CA TYR A 246 12.49 -1.13 20.01
C TYR A 246 12.50 -1.41 21.52
N GLU A 247 13.17 -2.48 21.95
CA GLU A 247 13.26 -2.87 23.36
C GLU A 247 14.01 -1.82 24.19
N GLN A 248 15.16 -1.35 23.70
CA GLN A 248 15.97 -0.31 24.36
C GLN A 248 15.22 1.02 24.50
N ASN A 249 14.33 1.34 23.56
CA ASN A 249 13.58 2.60 23.51
C ASN A 249 12.11 2.43 23.88
N TYR A 250 11.74 1.35 24.56
CA TYR A 250 10.35 1.03 24.89
C TYR A 250 9.63 2.13 25.69
N TYR A 251 10.36 2.86 26.54
CA TYR A 251 9.80 3.94 27.35
C TYR A 251 9.75 5.30 26.65
N ASN A 252 10.43 5.44 25.50
CA ASN A 252 10.31 6.61 24.63
C ASN A 252 9.06 6.45 23.74
N VAL A 253 7.96 7.12 24.07
CA VAL A 253 6.64 6.90 23.43
C VAL A 253 6.69 7.04 21.90
N ALA A 254 7.41 8.05 21.40
CA ALA A 254 7.54 8.39 20.00
C ALA A 254 8.31 7.30 19.24
N ALA A 255 9.54 7.02 19.69
CA ALA A 255 10.40 6.00 19.09
C ALA A 255 9.77 4.61 19.20
N ARG A 256 9.22 4.27 20.37
CA ARG A 256 8.45 3.03 20.57
C ARG A 256 7.36 2.90 19.53
N GLY A 257 6.54 3.93 19.32
CA GLY A 257 5.40 3.89 18.41
C GLY A 257 5.81 3.54 16.99
N LEU A 258 6.84 4.21 16.47
CA LEU A 258 7.33 4.03 15.10
C LEU A 258 8.01 2.65 14.91
N LEU A 259 8.90 2.27 15.82
CA LEU A 259 9.59 0.98 15.77
C LEU A 259 8.61 -0.20 15.91
N LEU A 260 7.64 -0.08 16.83
CA LEU A 260 6.56 -1.06 16.98
C LEU A 260 5.69 -1.14 15.73
N ASN A 261 5.41 -0.01 15.08
CA ASN A 261 4.67 0.00 13.83
C ASN A 261 5.41 -0.75 12.72
N CYS A 262 6.74 -0.59 12.62
CA CYS A 262 7.58 -1.35 11.70
C CYS A 262 7.54 -2.86 11.99
N ILE A 263 7.71 -3.25 13.26
CA ILE A 263 7.63 -4.66 13.67
C ILE A 263 6.27 -5.27 13.30
N CYS A 264 5.18 -4.54 13.55
CA CYS A 264 3.84 -5.07 13.27
C CYS A 264 3.53 -5.16 11.76
N HIS A 265 4.19 -4.36 10.92
CA HIS A 265 4.09 -4.50 9.46
C HIS A 265 4.73 -5.79 8.93
N LEU A 266 5.56 -6.48 9.72
CA LEU A 266 6.08 -7.81 9.38
C LEU A 266 5.04 -8.93 9.53
N ARG A 267 3.89 -8.67 10.18
CA ARG A 267 2.73 -9.58 10.29
C ARG A 267 3.05 -10.93 10.96
N ASP A 268 2.37 -11.99 10.53
CA ASP A 268 2.42 -13.33 11.14
C ASP A 268 3.83 -13.98 11.16
N PRO A 269 4.72 -13.78 10.16
CA PRO A 269 6.08 -14.33 10.19
C PRO A 269 6.91 -14.04 11.46
N VAL A 270 6.68 -12.90 12.13
CA VAL A 270 7.44 -12.55 13.36
C VAL A 270 6.80 -13.07 14.65
N VAL A 271 5.56 -13.53 14.61
CA VAL A 271 4.83 -14.04 15.78
C VAL A 271 5.60 -15.14 16.55
N PRO A 272 6.09 -16.23 15.89
CA PRO A 272 6.83 -17.26 16.62
C PRO A 272 8.14 -16.73 17.21
N ILE A 273 8.79 -15.77 16.55
CA ILE A 273 10.04 -15.16 17.03
C ILE A 273 9.77 -14.34 18.30
N LEU A 274 8.73 -13.51 18.30
CA LEU A 274 8.29 -12.74 19.47
C LEU A 274 7.89 -13.66 20.63
N GLY A 275 7.21 -14.77 20.35
CA GLY A 275 6.90 -15.79 21.35
C GLY A 275 8.14 -16.44 21.97
N GLN A 276 9.16 -16.74 21.16
CA GLN A 276 10.44 -17.25 21.66
C GLN A 276 11.21 -16.22 22.49
N ILE A 277 11.23 -14.95 22.08
CA ILE A 277 11.87 -13.86 22.83
C ILE A 277 11.23 -13.75 24.22
N PHE A 278 9.89 -13.73 24.28
CA PHE A 278 9.18 -13.66 25.56
C PHE A 278 9.46 -14.89 26.45
N ARG A 279 9.50 -16.11 25.90
CA ARG A 279 9.83 -17.32 26.67
C ARG A 279 11.24 -17.26 27.29
N ARG A 280 12.20 -16.66 26.59
CA ARG A 280 13.57 -16.50 27.09
C ARG A 280 13.67 -15.42 28.17
N SER A 281 12.94 -14.33 28.00
CA SER A 281 12.92 -13.19 28.91
C SER A 281 11.51 -12.59 28.97
N PRO A 282 10.68 -13.02 29.95
CA PRO A 282 9.32 -12.50 30.08
C PRO A 282 9.31 -10.99 30.36
N SER A 283 8.81 -10.20 29.42
CA SER A 283 8.82 -8.74 29.46
C SER A 283 7.65 -8.13 28.67
N GLU A 284 7.36 -6.85 28.88
CA GLU A 284 6.29 -6.13 28.17
C GLU A 284 6.51 -5.95 26.65
N PRO A 285 7.73 -5.66 26.13
CA PRO A 285 7.93 -5.36 24.71
C PRO A 285 7.42 -6.43 23.73
N PRO A 286 7.78 -7.73 23.85
CA PRO A 286 7.28 -8.74 22.93
C PRO A 286 5.77 -8.98 23.08
N LEU A 287 5.23 -8.86 24.30
CA LEU A 287 3.77 -8.95 24.53
C LEU A 287 3.03 -7.81 23.86
N ARG A 288 3.54 -6.58 23.94
CA ARG A 288 2.91 -5.42 23.31
C ARG A 288 2.91 -5.54 21.79
N ALA A 289 3.99 -6.06 21.20
CA ALA A 289 4.05 -6.38 19.78
C ALA A 289 3.01 -7.45 19.40
N LEU A 290 2.91 -8.55 20.16
CA LEU A 290 1.91 -9.59 19.95
C LEU A 290 0.48 -9.05 20.11
N SER A 291 0.19 -8.26 21.14
CA SER A 291 -1.12 -7.62 21.35
C SER A 291 -1.49 -6.65 20.24
N GLN A 292 -0.54 -5.89 19.71
CA GLN A 292 -0.80 -4.98 18.60
C GLN A 292 -1.03 -5.74 17.29
N LEU A 293 -0.26 -6.79 17.02
CA LEU A 293 -0.49 -7.70 15.90
C LEU A 293 -1.87 -8.36 15.98
N ALA A 294 -2.25 -8.87 17.16
CA ALA A 294 -3.52 -9.54 17.38
C ALA A 294 -4.71 -8.56 17.33
N GLY A 295 -4.63 -7.42 18.00
CA GLY A 295 -5.74 -6.48 18.13
C GLY A 295 -5.90 -5.53 16.93
N HIS A 296 -4.81 -4.87 16.51
CA HIS A 296 -4.86 -3.85 15.46
C HIS A 296 -4.78 -4.49 14.06
N TYR A 297 -3.87 -5.45 13.89
CA TYR A 297 -3.65 -6.13 12.62
C TYR A 297 -4.46 -7.42 12.46
N ARG A 298 -5.25 -7.80 13.49
CA ARG A 298 -6.17 -8.94 13.50
C ARG A 298 -5.48 -10.28 13.23
N SER A 299 -4.21 -10.40 13.60
CA SER A 299 -3.44 -11.64 13.47
C SER A 299 -4.00 -12.71 14.41
N GLY A 300 -4.61 -13.76 13.84
CA GLY A 300 -5.04 -14.92 14.59
C GLY A 300 -3.87 -15.66 15.22
N ALA A 301 -2.75 -15.77 14.48
CA ALA A 301 -1.52 -16.39 14.98
C ALA A 301 -0.97 -15.68 16.22
N ALA A 302 -0.95 -14.34 16.23
CA ALA A 302 -0.49 -13.58 17.40
C ALA A 302 -1.39 -13.79 18.62
N PHE A 303 -2.71 -13.88 18.42
CA PHE A 303 -3.64 -14.15 19.51
C PHE A 303 -3.46 -15.58 20.06
N ASP A 304 -3.37 -16.57 19.17
CA ASP A 304 -3.12 -17.96 19.55
C ASP A 304 -1.77 -18.08 20.30
N GLN A 305 -0.73 -17.34 19.88
CA GLN A 305 0.56 -17.28 20.57
C GLN A 305 0.43 -16.68 21.98
N LEU A 306 -0.37 -15.61 22.19
CA LEU A 306 -0.61 -15.05 23.53
C LEU A 306 -1.29 -16.06 24.46
N LEU A 307 -2.27 -16.82 23.94
CA LEU A 307 -2.95 -17.87 24.70
C LEU A 307 -2.03 -19.03 25.03
N GLU A 308 -1.20 -19.46 24.08
CA GLU A 308 -0.18 -20.49 24.28
C GLU A 308 0.80 -20.09 25.38
N LEU A 309 1.32 -18.86 25.33
CA LEU A 309 2.20 -18.32 26.38
C LEU A 309 1.52 -18.29 27.75
N ALA A 310 0.22 -17.98 27.81
CA ALA A 310 -0.53 -17.99 29.06
C ALA A 310 -0.75 -19.40 29.63
N ARG A 311 -0.82 -20.44 28.78
CA ARG A 311 -0.89 -21.85 29.21
C ARG A 311 0.46 -22.36 29.70
N ASP A 312 1.55 -21.93 29.05
CA ASP A 312 2.89 -22.41 29.37
C ASP A 312 3.44 -21.82 30.68
N MET A 313 2.91 -20.68 31.14
CA MET A 313 3.48 -19.91 32.26
C MET A 313 2.72 -20.14 33.57
N ALA A 314 3.42 -20.66 34.59
CA ALA A 314 2.83 -20.89 35.92
C ALA A 314 3.04 -19.73 36.92
N GLN A 315 3.92 -18.78 36.61
CA GLN A 315 4.28 -17.71 37.54
C GLN A 315 3.19 -16.62 37.59
N PRO A 316 2.67 -16.26 38.79
CA PRO A 316 1.56 -15.31 38.93
C PRO A 316 1.81 -13.94 38.28
N ASN A 317 3.03 -13.39 38.40
CA ASN A 317 3.37 -12.09 37.84
C ASN A 317 3.39 -12.11 36.30
N THR A 318 3.91 -13.18 35.71
CA THR A 318 3.94 -13.38 34.26
C THR A 318 2.55 -13.61 33.69
N LEU A 319 1.72 -14.38 34.41
CA LEU A 319 0.30 -14.56 34.11
C LEU A 319 -0.48 -13.25 34.19
N ALA A 320 -0.14 -12.36 35.13
CA ALA A 320 -0.75 -11.04 35.23
C ALA A 320 -0.44 -10.18 33.99
N LEU A 321 0.83 -10.11 33.60
CA LEU A 321 1.30 -9.41 32.38
C LEU A 321 0.59 -9.92 31.12
N LEU A 322 0.55 -11.24 30.93
CA LEU A 322 -0.17 -11.88 29.82
C LEU A 322 -1.66 -11.61 29.88
N GLY A 323 -2.26 -11.66 31.07
CA GLY A 323 -3.66 -11.35 31.30
C GLY A 323 -4.05 -9.95 30.85
N TYR A 324 -3.23 -8.94 31.15
CA TYR A 324 -3.46 -7.56 30.69
C TYR A 324 -3.34 -7.44 29.17
N ALA A 325 -2.31 -8.06 28.58
CA ALA A 325 -2.10 -8.10 27.14
C ALA A 325 -3.29 -8.76 26.40
N ILE A 326 -3.82 -9.86 26.96
CA ILE A 326 -4.99 -10.57 26.45
C ILE A 326 -6.27 -9.75 26.63
N GLU A 327 -6.47 -9.10 27.78
CA GLU A 327 -7.63 -8.24 28.03
C GLU A 327 -7.71 -7.10 27.00
N ASP A 328 -6.61 -6.35 26.85
CA ASP A 328 -6.52 -5.23 25.90
C ASP A 328 -6.78 -5.70 24.45
N THR A 329 -6.20 -6.85 24.10
CA THR A 329 -6.40 -7.46 22.77
C THR A 329 -7.86 -7.87 22.56
N TYR A 330 -8.48 -8.53 23.55
CA TYR A 330 -9.88 -8.95 23.47
C TYR A 330 -10.83 -7.76 23.38
N GLN A 331 -10.58 -6.69 24.13
CA GLN A 331 -11.36 -5.45 24.03
C GLN A 331 -11.23 -4.81 22.65
N LYS A 332 -10.02 -4.75 22.08
CA LYS A 332 -9.81 -4.25 20.70
C LYS A 332 -10.53 -5.10 19.67
N LEU A 333 -10.49 -6.42 19.80
CA LEU A 333 -11.22 -7.32 18.91
C LEU A 333 -12.74 -7.14 19.06
N ARG A 334 -13.26 -7.03 20.29
CA ARG A 334 -14.69 -6.85 20.61
C ARG A 334 -15.22 -5.52 20.09
N ASN A 335 -14.46 -4.45 20.23
CA ASN A 335 -14.84 -3.09 19.78
C ASN A 335 -14.53 -2.86 18.29
N GLY A 336 -13.69 -3.70 17.67
CA GLY A 336 -13.37 -3.64 16.26
C GLY A 336 -14.36 -4.41 15.37
N ASN A 337 -14.20 -4.28 14.04
CA ASN A 337 -15.01 -4.99 13.03
C ASN A 337 -14.59 -6.48 12.92
N THR A 338 -14.37 -7.15 14.03
CA THR A 338 -14.00 -8.57 14.04
C THR A 338 -15.23 -9.41 13.73
N ARG A 339 -15.08 -10.47 12.94
CA ARG A 339 -16.21 -11.34 12.60
C ARG A 339 -16.75 -11.99 13.89
N PRO A 340 -18.08 -12.05 14.10
CA PRO A 340 -18.66 -12.64 15.31
C PRO A 340 -18.14 -14.05 15.63
N ALA A 341 -18.03 -14.92 14.62
CA ALA A 341 -17.50 -16.27 14.78
C ALA A 341 -16.04 -16.32 15.31
N GLN A 342 -15.21 -15.34 14.95
CA GLN A 342 -13.84 -15.24 15.45
C GLN A 342 -13.84 -14.79 16.92
N LEU A 343 -14.72 -13.85 17.30
CA LEU A 343 -14.89 -13.43 18.68
C LEU A 343 -15.42 -14.57 19.57
N ASP A 344 -16.33 -15.40 19.06
CA ASP A 344 -16.87 -16.55 19.80
C ASP A 344 -15.81 -17.63 20.03
N ARG A 345 -14.97 -17.92 19.02
CA ARG A 345 -13.81 -18.80 19.19
C ARG A 345 -12.87 -18.24 20.27
N VAL A 346 -12.48 -16.97 20.14
CA VAL A 346 -11.61 -16.29 21.12
C VAL A 346 -12.18 -16.35 22.53
N ARG A 347 -13.48 -16.07 22.69
CA ARG A 347 -14.18 -16.14 23.98
C ARG A 347 -14.14 -17.55 24.58
N THR A 348 -14.32 -18.58 23.74
CA THR A 348 -14.30 -19.99 24.18
C THR A 348 -12.92 -20.40 24.67
N GLU A 349 -11.87 -20.02 23.93
CA GLU A 349 -10.48 -20.27 24.32
C GLU A 349 -10.13 -19.55 25.64
N LEU A 350 -10.59 -18.31 25.81
CA LEU A 350 -10.39 -17.55 27.05
C LEU A 350 -11.12 -18.18 28.23
N LYS A 351 -12.37 -18.62 28.06
CA LYS A 351 -13.08 -19.36 29.11
C LYS A 351 -12.35 -20.63 29.53
N THR A 352 -11.78 -21.35 28.55
CA THR A 352 -10.97 -22.56 28.81
C THR A 352 -9.70 -22.20 29.59
N LEU A 353 -9.04 -21.10 29.26
CA LEU A 353 -7.88 -20.60 30.00
C LEU A 353 -8.23 -20.23 31.46
N PHE A 354 -9.33 -19.50 31.68
CA PHE A 354 -9.78 -19.14 33.04
C PHE A 354 -10.17 -20.36 33.87
N ALA A 355 -10.76 -21.39 33.25
CA ALA A 355 -11.05 -22.65 33.93
C ALA A 355 -9.77 -23.41 34.32
N GLY A 356 -8.73 -23.37 33.48
CA GLY A 356 -7.43 -23.97 33.76
C GLY A 356 -6.61 -23.23 34.82
N TYR A 357 -6.81 -21.91 34.96
CA TYR A 357 -6.08 -21.06 35.89
C TYR A 357 -7.03 -20.13 36.67
N PRO A 358 -7.71 -20.65 37.72
CA PRO A 358 -8.68 -19.86 38.50
C PRO A 358 -8.08 -18.57 39.10
N ILE A 359 -6.78 -18.56 39.37
CA ILE A 359 -6.08 -17.37 39.88
C ILE A 359 -6.19 -16.17 38.91
N LEU A 360 -6.36 -16.40 37.60
CA LEU A 360 -6.57 -15.34 36.62
C LEU A 360 -7.84 -14.53 36.87
N GLU A 361 -8.87 -15.12 37.48
CA GLU A 361 -10.09 -14.39 37.85
C GLU A 361 -9.81 -13.32 38.91
N SER A 362 -8.93 -13.63 39.88
CA SER A 362 -8.51 -12.67 40.90
C SER A 362 -7.57 -11.58 40.36
N ILE A 363 -6.73 -11.93 39.38
CA ILE A 363 -5.74 -11.02 38.78
C ILE A 363 -6.37 -10.13 37.69
N GLN A 364 -7.33 -10.66 36.93
CA GLN A 364 -7.98 -10.00 35.78
C GLN A 364 -9.52 -10.01 35.92
N PRO A 365 -10.08 -9.35 36.95
CA PRO A 365 -11.52 -9.35 37.22
C PRO A 365 -12.32 -8.65 36.11
N LYS A 366 -11.73 -7.69 35.40
CA LYS A 366 -12.36 -7.04 34.24
C LYS A 366 -12.54 -8.02 33.10
N LEU A 367 -11.49 -8.72 32.68
CA LEU A 367 -11.59 -9.77 31.66
C LEU A 367 -12.59 -10.87 32.06
N ALA A 368 -12.55 -11.33 33.32
CA ALA A 368 -13.53 -12.29 33.83
C ALA A 368 -14.98 -11.78 33.68
N LYS A 369 -15.24 -10.53 34.10
CA LYS A 369 -16.53 -9.87 33.94
C LYS A 369 -16.93 -9.76 32.46
N LEU A 370 -16.01 -9.38 31.57
CA LEU A 370 -16.26 -9.29 30.12
C LEU A 370 -16.59 -10.66 29.50
N LEU A 371 -16.06 -11.76 30.05
CA LEU A 371 -16.37 -13.13 29.62
C LEU A 371 -17.70 -13.63 30.20
N MET A 372 -18.08 -13.17 31.40
CA MET A 372 -19.34 -13.48 32.10
C MET A 372 -20.54 -12.67 31.60
N GLU A 373 -20.34 -11.42 31.18
CA GLU A 373 -21.36 -10.61 30.49
C GLU A 373 -21.88 -11.42 29.28
N SER A 374 -23.05 -12.01 29.47
CA SER A 374 -23.65 -12.98 28.57
C SER A 374 -24.03 -12.32 27.24
N ALA A 375 -23.79 -13.07 26.16
CA ALA A 375 -24.32 -12.90 24.81
C ALA A 375 -23.91 -11.62 24.06
N THR A 376 -23.21 -11.83 22.95
CA THR A 376 -23.46 -11.07 21.73
C THR A 376 -24.96 -10.81 21.64
N ARG A 377 -25.40 -9.55 21.83
CA ARG A 377 -26.79 -9.17 21.53
C ARG A 377 -27.08 -9.79 20.17
N THR A 378 -28.15 -10.56 20.04
CA THR A 378 -28.53 -11.10 18.74
C THR A 378 -28.71 -9.93 17.76
N PRO A 379 -28.59 -10.15 16.45
CA PRO A 379 -28.83 -9.08 15.47
C PRO A 379 -30.18 -8.36 15.69
N ASP A 380 -31.18 -9.09 16.19
CA ASP A 380 -32.48 -8.57 16.59
C ASP A 380 -32.44 -7.69 17.83
N GLU A 381 -31.73 -8.10 18.88
CA GLU A 381 -31.55 -7.29 20.09
C GLU A 381 -30.74 -6.02 19.82
N MET A 382 -29.70 -6.11 18.97
CA MET A 382 -28.95 -4.93 18.53
C MET A 382 -29.82 -3.97 17.73
N ALA A 383 -30.61 -4.48 16.77
CA ALA A 383 -31.52 -3.66 15.96
C ALA A 383 -32.59 -2.97 16.82
N ARG A 384 -33.20 -3.70 17.77
CA ARG A 384 -34.15 -3.13 18.73
C ARG A 384 -33.49 -2.06 19.58
N SER A 385 -32.30 -2.30 20.11
CA SER A 385 -31.59 -1.31 20.93
C SER A 385 -31.22 -0.03 20.18
N ILE A 386 -30.89 -0.14 18.88
CA ILE A 386 -30.73 1.03 18.00
C ILE A 386 -32.06 1.76 17.81
N ALA A 387 -33.12 1.03 17.47
CA ALA A 387 -34.43 1.57 17.13
C ALA A 387 -35.12 2.21 18.35
N ASP A 388 -35.02 1.60 19.51
CA ASP A 388 -35.53 2.08 20.81
C ASP A 388 -34.65 3.18 21.41
N ASN A 389 -33.54 3.53 20.74
CA ASN A 389 -32.56 4.51 21.20
C ASN A 389 -31.92 4.19 22.57
N SER A 390 -31.88 2.92 22.97
CA SER A 390 -31.29 2.46 24.24
C SER A 390 -29.79 2.13 24.14
N ALA A 391 -29.27 1.98 22.92
CA ALA A 391 -27.83 1.79 22.70
C ALA A 391 -27.05 3.08 22.97
N ASP A 392 -25.98 2.99 23.78
CA ASP A 392 -25.09 4.12 24.05
C ASP A 392 -24.22 4.50 22.83
N GLN A 393 -23.43 5.57 22.95
CA GLN A 393 -22.60 6.07 21.85
C GLN A 393 -21.54 5.05 21.38
N ILE A 394 -20.96 4.28 22.30
CA ILE A 394 -19.92 3.29 22.00
C ILE A 394 -20.57 2.08 21.33
N GLU A 395 -21.69 1.59 21.87
CA GLU A 395 -22.47 0.51 21.27
C GLU A 395 -22.92 0.87 19.86
N ARG A 396 -23.43 2.09 19.65
CA ARG A 396 -23.82 2.60 18.34
C ARG A 396 -22.65 2.64 17.37
N GLN A 397 -21.44 2.99 17.80
CA GLN A 397 -20.25 2.95 16.95
C GLN A 397 -19.89 1.51 16.58
N ASN A 398 -19.88 0.60 17.56
CA ASN A 398 -19.58 -0.81 17.34
C ASN A 398 -20.58 -1.47 16.39
N PHE A 399 -21.89 -1.20 16.56
CA PHE A 399 -22.94 -1.78 15.71
C PHE A 399 -22.88 -1.33 14.25
N ARG A 400 -22.22 -0.21 13.92
CA ARG A 400 -21.99 0.19 12.52
C ARG A 400 -21.24 -0.89 11.73
N HIS A 401 -20.46 -1.71 12.41
CA HIS A 401 -19.62 -2.73 11.78
C HIS A 401 -20.34 -4.08 11.62
N CYS A 402 -21.56 -4.20 12.15
CA CYS A 402 -22.35 -5.43 12.17
C CYS A 402 -23.39 -5.46 11.04
N SER A 403 -22.94 -5.80 9.82
CA SER A 403 -23.83 -5.83 8.64
C SER A 403 -25.05 -6.76 8.75
N HIS A 404 -25.00 -7.77 9.61
CA HIS A 404 -26.11 -8.69 9.90
C HIS A 404 -27.26 -8.05 10.69
N ILE A 405 -27.10 -6.82 11.21
CA ILE A 405 -28.18 -6.05 11.85
C ILE A 405 -29.15 -5.47 10.79
N ALA A 406 -28.73 -5.36 9.52
CA ALA A 406 -29.54 -4.73 8.48
C ALA A 406 -30.90 -5.43 8.24
N PRO A 407 -31.02 -6.77 8.12
CA PRO A 407 -32.33 -7.41 7.92
C PRO A 407 -33.29 -7.22 9.11
N PRO A 408 -32.88 -7.37 10.38
CA PRO A 408 -33.70 -6.96 11.53
C PRO A 408 -34.14 -5.50 11.54
N LEU A 409 -33.26 -4.55 11.19
CA LEU A 409 -33.63 -3.14 11.07
C LEU A 409 -34.69 -2.95 9.98
N MET A 410 -34.53 -3.60 8.82
CA MET A 410 -35.51 -3.56 7.75
C MET A 410 -36.88 -4.11 8.18
N ARG A 411 -36.92 -5.19 8.97
CA ARG A 411 -38.19 -5.70 9.54
C ARG A 411 -38.88 -4.66 10.41
N ILE A 412 -38.13 -3.91 11.23
CA ILE A 412 -38.68 -2.81 12.03
C ILE A 412 -39.22 -1.71 11.11
N ILE A 413 -38.46 -1.31 10.08
CA ILE A 413 -38.86 -0.25 9.14
C ILE A 413 -40.17 -0.58 8.41
N THR A 414 -40.33 -1.83 7.98
CA THR A 414 -41.51 -2.32 7.24
C THR A 414 -42.71 -2.64 8.12
N ASN A 415 -42.55 -2.70 9.44
CA ASN A 415 -43.65 -3.05 10.34
C ASN A 415 -44.46 -1.80 10.71
N HIS A 416 -45.70 -1.70 10.21
CA HIS A 416 -46.59 -0.58 10.51
C HIS A 416 -47.12 -0.57 11.96
N ASP A 417 -47.00 -1.69 12.68
CA ASP A 417 -47.37 -1.77 14.11
C ASP A 417 -46.29 -1.16 15.03
N GLU A 418 -45.09 -0.91 14.51
CA GLU A 418 -44.01 -0.30 15.30
C GLU A 418 -44.17 1.22 15.38
N PRO A 419 -43.87 1.86 16.53
CA PRO A 419 -43.91 3.31 16.66
C PRO A 419 -43.05 4.03 15.62
N VAL A 420 -43.56 5.15 15.11
CA VAL A 420 -42.90 5.95 14.06
C VAL A 420 -41.48 6.32 14.45
N ASP A 421 -41.24 6.70 15.71
CA ASP A 421 -39.90 7.07 16.21
C ASP A 421 -38.91 5.90 16.15
N LYS A 422 -39.38 4.69 16.45
CA LYS A 422 -38.58 3.47 16.38
C LYS A 422 -38.20 3.15 14.94
N ARG A 423 -39.16 3.28 14.03
CA ARG A 423 -38.95 3.12 12.58
C ARG A 423 -37.98 4.19 12.05
N VAL A 424 -38.12 5.46 12.44
CA VAL A 424 -37.22 6.57 12.08
C VAL A 424 -35.78 6.30 12.55
N ASN A 425 -35.59 5.86 13.80
CA ASN A 425 -34.27 5.54 14.35
C ASN A 425 -33.60 4.39 13.57
N ALA A 426 -34.37 3.36 13.22
CA ALA A 426 -33.88 2.25 12.40
C ALA A 426 -33.45 2.73 11.00
N VAL A 427 -34.28 3.55 10.33
CA VAL A 427 -33.97 4.15 9.02
C VAL A 427 -32.68 4.98 9.09
N ARG A 428 -32.54 5.87 10.08
CA ARG A 428 -31.38 6.77 10.22
C ARG A 428 -30.06 6.06 10.54
N PHE A 429 -30.13 4.84 11.07
CA PHE A 429 -28.92 4.07 11.39
C PHE A 429 -28.43 3.24 10.19
N LEU A 430 -29.31 2.81 9.29
CA LEU A 430 -28.98 1.90 8.20
C LEU A 430 -27.86 2.41 7.26
N PRO A 431 -27.82 3.70 6.84
CA PRO A 431 -26.73 4.25 6.03
C PRO A 431 -25.37 4.27 6.77
N LYS A 432 -25.38 4.21 8.10
CA LYS A 432 -24.17 4.26 8.94
C LYS A 432 -23.47 2.90 9.04
N LEU A 433 -24.05 1.82 8.50
CA LEU A 433 -23.44 0.49 8.50
C LEU A 433 -22.26 0.42 7.53
N PHE A 434 -21.09 -0.09 7.92
CA PHE A 434 -19.87 -0.03 7.10
C PHE A 434 -19.90 -0.90 5.82
N ASN A 435 -20.77 -1.91 5.72
CA ASN A 435 -20.81 -2.80 4.54
C ASN A 435 -21.55 -2.15 3.36
N HIS A 436 -20.78 -1.69 2.37
CA HIS A 436 -21.26 -1.07 1.13
C HIS A 436 -22.27 -1.98 0.40
N ARG A 437 -21.96 -3.26 0.21
CA ARG A 437 -22.84 -4.23 -0.49
C ARG A 437 -24.19 -4.39 0.20
N THR A 438 -24.21 -4.44 1.53
CA THR A 438 -25.45 -4.50 2.31
C THR A 438 -26.25 -3.20 2.20
N ARG A 439 -25.59 -2.03 2.20
CA ARG A 439 -26.25 -0.73 1.97
C ARG A 439 -26.97 -0.69 0.62
N PHE A 440 -26.32 -1.11 -0.47
CA PHE A 440 -26.96 -1.14 -1.80
C PHE A 440 -28.11 -2.14 -1.89
N GLN A 441 -27.96 -3.33 -1.31
CA GLN A 441 -29.03 -4.33 -1.31
C GLN A 441 -30.28 -3.83 -0.60
N GLN A 442 -30.14 -3.08 0.50
CA GLN A 442 -31.28 -2.54 1.25
C GLN A 442 -31.82 -1.23 0.67
N ALA A 443 -31.00 -0.44 -0.03
CA ALA A 443 -31.42 0.82 -0.65
C ALA A 443 -32.59 0.65 -1.63
N ARG A 444 -32.63 -0.46 -2.38
CA ARG A 444 -33.76 -0.75 -3.29
C ARG A 444 -35.06 -0.98 -2.51
N THR A 445 -35.01 -1.73 -1.42
CA THR A 445 -36.17 -1.96 -0.55
C THR A 445 -36.62 -0.65 0.12
N LEU A 446 -35.69 0.17 0.60
CA LEU A 446 -36.00 1.50 1.13
C LEU A 446 -36.67 2.40 0.08
N PHE A 447 -36.26 2.32 -1.19
CA PHE A 447 -36.85 3.08 -2.28
C PHE A 447 -38.29 2.65 -2.56
N GLU A 448 -38.57 1.34 -2.59
CA GLU A 448 -39.96 0.85 -2.73
C GLU A 448 -40.83 1.27 -1.54
N ILE A 449 -40.30 1.22 -0.32
CA ILE A 449 -40.99 1.72 0.87
C ILE A 449 -41.30 3.21 0.70
N TYR A 450 -40.33 4.02 0.30
CA TYR A 450 -40.50 5.45 0.06
C TYR A 450 -41.61 5.75 -0.96
N LYS A 451 -41.65 5.06 -2.10
CA LYS A 451 -42.73 5.21 -3.10
C LYS A 451 -44.12 4.95 -2.52
N SER A 452 -44.24 3.93 -1.66
CA SER A 452 -45.49 3.53 -1.03
C SER A 452 -45.86 4.34 0.23
N SER A 453 -44.93 5.13 0.77
CA SER A 453 -45.05 5.83 2.06
C SER A 453 -45.92 7.08 2.06
N ARG A 454 -46.73 7.35 1.02
CA ARG A 454 -47.50 8.61 0.90
C ARG A 454 -48.39 8.93 2.10
N GLN A 455 -48.90 7.90 2.79
CA GLN A 455 -49.76 8.02 3.96
C GLN A 455 -48.99 7.98 5.29
N GLU A 456 -47.67 7.84 5.26
CA GLU A 456 -46.83 7.81 6.45
C GLU A 456 -46.55 9.23 6.97
N PRO A 457 -46.25 9.38 8.28
CA PRO A 457 -45.88 10.67 8.84
C PRO A 457 -44.66 11.30 8.15
N LEU A 458 -44.67 12.63 8.00
CA LEU A 458 -43.60 13.40 7.35
C LEU A 458 -42.20 13.05 7.90
N LYS A 459 -42.06 12.93 9.22
CA LYS A 459 -40.79 12.58 9.89
C LYS A 459 -40.21 11.24 9.43
N PHE A 460 -41.06 10.27 9.09
CA PHE A 460 -40.63 8.98 8.57
C PHE A 460 -40.23 9.06 7.09
N ARG A 461 -41.00 9.80 6.29
CA ARG A 461 -40.69 10.07 4.88
C ARG A 461 -39.38 10.84 4.70
N GLU A 462 -39.15 11.83 5.56
CA GLU A 462 -37.87 12.58 5.65
C GLU A 462 -36.71 11.63 5.97
N ALA A 463 -36.85 10.80 7.02
CA ALA A 463 -35.80 9.85 7.38
C ALA A 463 -35.49 8.86 6.24
N LEU A 464 -36.50 8.38 5.52
CA LEU A 464 -36.32 7.49 4.36
C LEU A 464 -35.56 8.19 3.22
N PHE A 465 -35.91 9.45 2.95
CA PHE A 465 -35.23 10.27 1.97
C PHE A 465 -33.76 10.50 2.34
N ASP A 466 -33.48 10.92 3.58
CA ASP A 466 -32.11 11.09 4.10
C ASP A 466 -31.30 9.78 4.06
N ALA A 467 -31.95 8.65 4.33
CA ALA A 467 -31.27 7.36 4.28
C ALA A 467 -30.94 6.93 2.86
N LEU A 468 -31.84 7.15 1.90
CA LEU A 468 -31.59 6.93 0.49
C LEU A 468 -30.47 7.86 -0.02
N ALA A 469 -30.45 9.11 0.44
CA ALA A 469 -29.39 10.07 0.20
C ALA A 469 -28.03 9.58 0.70
N GLY A 470 -27.97 9.17 1.98
CA GLY A 470 -26.75 8.71 2.64
C GLY A 470 -26.23 7.35 2.15
N CYS A 471 -26.99 6.61 1.34
CA CYS A 471 -26.54 5.37 0.71
C CYS A 471 -25.68 5.59 -0.55
N GLY A 472 -25.49 6.85 -1.00
CA GLY A 472 -24.49 7.23 -2.01
C GLY A 472 -24.93 7.09 -3.48
N ALA A 473 -24.25 7.85 -4.35
CA ALA A 473 -24.50 8.02 -5.78
C ALA A 473 -24.36 6.72 -6.60
N SER A 474 -25.47 6.00 -6.72
CA SER A 474 -25.59 4.82 -7.57
C SER A 474 -26.81 4.94 -8.47
N ARG A 475 -27.04 3.92 -9.31
CA ARG A 475 -28.27 3.72 -10.08
C ARG A 475 -29.56 4.03 -9.28
N ILE A 476 -29.60 3.74 -7.97
CA ILE A 476 -30.77 4.03 -7.11
C ILE A 476 -30.94 5.54 -6.85
N GLY A 477 -29.86 6.31 -6.76
CA GLY A 477 -29.92 7.77 -6.65
C GLY A 477 -30.50 8.40 -7.92
N GLN A 478 -30.07 7.92 -9.10
CA GLN A 478 -30.66 8.33 -10.37
C GLN A 478 -32.14 7.93 -10.48
N GLU A 479 -32.50 6.70 -10.08
CA GLU A 479 -33.91 6.25 -10.05
C GLU A 479 -34.76 7.09 -9.08
N LEU A 480 -34.22 7.47 -7.91
CA LEU A 480 -34.89 8.37 -6.96
C LEU A 480 -35.06 9.77 -7.57
N LYS A 481 -34.02 10.31 -8.22
CA LYS A 481 -34.08 11.60 -8.92
C LYS A 481 -35.17 11.60 -9.99
N THR A 482 -35.15 10.61 -10.89
CA THR A 482 -36.15 10.46 -11.95
C THR A 482 -37.55 10.30 -11.37
N TYR A 483 -37.70 9.54 -10.29
CA TYR A 483 -38.99 9.42 -9.59
C TYR A 483 -39.46 10.76 -9.04
N LEU A 484 -38.60 11.52 -8.35
CA LEU A 484 -38.95 12.82 -7.78
C LEU A 484 -39.27 13.88 -8.84
N GLU A 485 -38.57 13.87 -9.98
CA GLU A 485 -38.87 14.74 -11.14
C GLU A 485 -40.23 14.42 -11.78
N GLN A 486 -40.66 13.16 -11.73
CA GLN A 486 -41.95 12.71 -12.27
C GLN A 486 -43.13 12.91 -11.30
N GLN A 487 -42.88 12.97 -10.00
CA GLN A 487 -43.93 13.17 -9.01
C GLN A 487 -44.30 14.64 -8.84
N ARG A 488 -45.60 14.92 -8.80
CA ARG A 488 -46.10 16.18 -8.24
C ARG A 488 -46.06 16.05 -6.72
N ILE A 489 -45.20 16.83 -6.07
CA ILE A 489 -45.08 16.87 -4.62
C ILE A 489 -46.03 17.96 -4.13
N ASP A 490 -47.20 17.56 -3.65
CA ASP A 490 -48.26 18.48 -3.22
C ASP A 490 -48.06 18.99 -1.77
N GLU A 491 -47.00 18.55 -1.08
CA GLU A 491 -46.66 18.93 0.29
C GLU A 491 -45.43 19.86 0.33
N PRO A 492 -45.60 21.16 0.68
CA PRO A 492 -44.52 22.16 0.60
C PRO A 492 -43.39 21.92 1.60
N GLU A 493 -43.65 21.32 2.78
CA GLU A 493 -42.59 20.98 3.73
C GLU A 493 -41.65 19.91 3.18
N LEU A 494 -42.20 18.88 2.52
CA LEU A 494 -41.42 17.81 1.89
C LEU A 494 -40.65 18.34 0.67
N GLU A 495 -41.28 19.22 -0.12
CA GLU A 495 -40.62 19.89 -1.25
C GLU A 495 -39.41 20.72 -0.80
N ASN A 496 -39.52 21.46 0.30
CA ASN A 496 -38.41 22.24 0.84
C ASN A 496 -37.25 21.36 1.33
N ILE A 497 -37.54 20.22 1.97
CA ILE A 497 -36.52 19.25 2.39
C ILE A 497 -35.80 18.65 1.18
N ILE A 498 -36.55 18.26 0.15
CA ILE A 498 -35.98 17.69 -1.07
C ILE A 498 -35.09 18.71 -1.78
N ARG A 499 -35.55 19.96 -1.90
CA ARG A 499 -34.77 21.06 -2.52
C ARG A 499 -33.51 21.39 -1.73
N SER A 500 -33.56 21.40 -0.40
CA SER A 500 -32.40 21.74 0.44
C SER A 500 -31.28 20.70 0.38
N HIS A 501 -31.60 19.44 0.07
CA HIS A 501 -30.64 18.36 -0.08
C HIS A 501 -30.33 18.02 -1.56
N TRP A 502 -31.04 18.62 -2.52
CA TRP A 502 -30.98 18.28 -3.94
C TRP A 502 -29.57 18.38 -4.54
N ASN A 503 -28.83 19.43 -4.23
CA ASN A 503 -27.47 19.63 -4.76
C ASN A 503 -26.47 18.70 -4.07
N THR A 504 -26.58 18.50 -2.75
CA THR A 504 -25.75 17.55 -1.98
C THR A 504 -25.96 16.09 -2.40
N LEU A 505 -27.10 15.80 -3.02
CA LEU A 505 -27.51 14.47 -3.48
C LEU A 505 -26.96 14.08 -4.86
N PHE A 506 -26.72 15.08 -5.72
CA PHE A 506 -26.50 14.85 -7.16
C PHE A 506 -25.31 15.61 -7.75
N GLU A 507 -24.64 16.48 -6.99
CA GLU A 507 -23.36 17.10 -7.35
C GLU A 507 -22.26 16.63 -6.39
N ASP A 508 -21.65 15.49 -6.72
CA ASP A 508 -20.26 15.18 -6.39
C ASP A 508 -19.72 14.24 -7.48
N GLU A 509 -18.48 14.50 -7.87
CA GLU A 509 -17.78 14.02 -9.07
C GLU A 509 -17.88 12.50 -9.31
N MET A 510 -17.85 12.13 -10.59
CA MET A 510 -17.63 10.76 -11.05
C MET A 510 -16.32 10.20 -10.47
N TYR A 511 -16.39 9.53 -9.32
CA TYR A 511 -15.44 8.49 -9.02
C TYR A 511 -15.82 7.30 -9.88
N GLU A 512 -15.05 7.05 -10.94
CA GLU A 512 -14.98 5.73 -11.55
C GLU A 512 -14.71 4.74 -10.41
N LEU A 513 -15.71 3.91 -10.11
CA LEU A 513 -15.47 2.71 -9.32
C LEU A 513 -14.35 1.95 -10.04
N PRO A 514 -13.24 1.60 -9.35
CA PRO A 514 -12.31 0.63 -9.93
C PRO A 514 -13.15 -0.60 -10.27
N GLU A 515 -13.02 -1.08 -11.51
CA GLU A 515 -13.66 -2.31 -11.96
C GLU A 515 -13.41 -3.40 -10.91
N PHE A 516 -14.46 -3.74 -10.15
CA PHE A 516 -14.38 -4.81 -9.18
C PHE A 516 -14.20 -6.11 -9.94
N PHE A 517 -13.12 -6.82 -9.61
CA PHE A 517 -12.85 -8.21 -9.92
C PHE A 517 -14.13 -9.02 -10.16
N GLU A 518 -14.19 -9.63 -11.33
CA GLU A 518 -15.07 -10.76 -11.60
C GLU A 518 -14.93 -11.79 -10.48
N PRO A 519 -16.02 -12.46 -10.07
CA PRO A 519 -15.92 -13.56 -9.13
C PRO A 519 -15.12 -14.69 -9.79
N ASP A 520 -14.02 -15.11 -9.16
CA ASP A 520 -13.35 -16.37 -9.47
C ASP A 520 -14.38 -17.52 -9.33
N ASP A 521 -14.90 -17.96 -10.47
CA ASP A 521 -15.56 -19.26 -10.61
C ASP A 521 -14.47 -20.35 -10.63
N HIS A 522 -14.07 -20.81 -9.45
CA HIS A 522 -13.40 -22.09 -9.28
C HIS A 522 -14.28 -23.01 -8.42
N ARG A 523 -15.10 -23.80 -9.13
CA ARG A 523 -15.52 -25.13 -8.72
C ARG A 523 -14.55 -26.16 -9.26
#